data_AF-A0A957HM45-F1
#
_entry.id   AF-A0A957HM45-F1
#
_cell.length_a   1.000
_cell.length_b   1.000
_cell.length_c   1.000
_cell.angle_alpha   90.00
_cell.angle_beta   90.00
_cell.angle_gamma   90.00
#
_symmetry.space_group_name_H-M   'P 1'
#
loop_
_entity.id
_entity.type
_entity.pdbx_description
1 polymer ?
#
loop_
_entity_poly.entity_id
_entity_poly.type
_entity_poly.pdbx_seq_one_letter_code
_entity_poly.pdbx_strand_id
1 'polypeptide(L)'
;MPVLVVFVRFFRAIGRGLKEPEFRGLFFWVLVLLGVGTWFYARWEGWSYLDAFYFSVITLTTVGYGDFSPQTSAGKIFTIAYILLGLGILSSFIVLLAEYTGRDQGGIFGGIIQRRIAGRVENDHAEIDLEEEEK
;
A
#
# COMPACT_ATOMS: atom_id res chain seq x y z
N MET A 1 21.11 -23.54 -9.54
CA MET A 1 20.55 -23.04 -8.25
C MET A 1 20.04 -21.56 -8.28
N PRO A 2 19.52 -20.97 -9.38
CA PRO A 2 19.01 -19.58 -9.35
C PRO A 2 17.63 -19.46 -8.67
N VAL A 3 16.78 -20.48 -8.79
CA VAL A 3 15.40 -20.48 -8.26
C VAL A 3 15.37 -20.32 -6.74
N LEU A 4 16.29 -20.97 -6.02
CA LEU A 4 16.35 -20.95 -4.55
C LEU A 4 16.73 -19.56 -4.01
N VAL A 5 17.61 -18.84 -4.71
CA VAL A 5 18.03 -17.48 -4.34
C VAL A 5 16.88 -16.48 -4.55
N VAL A 6 16.10 -16.64 -5.62
CA VAL A 6 14.90 -15.82 -5.86
C VAL A 6 13.88 -16.04 -4.74
N PHE A 7 13.64 -17.29 -4.36
CA PHE A 7 12.76 -17.64 -3.24
C PHE A 7 13.21 -16.97 -1.93
N VAL A 8 14.49 -17.07 -1.56
CA VAL A 8 15.02 -16.44 -0.34
C VAL A 8 14.93 -14.91 -0.41
N ARG A 9 15.19 -14.31 -1.57
CA ARG A 9 15.06 -12.85 -1.75
C ARG A 9 13.60 -12.39 -1.64
N PHE A 10 12.66 -13.18 -2.14
CA PHE A 10 11.22 -12.92 -2.03
C PHE A 10 10.76 -12.94 -0.57
N PHE A 11 11.09 -13.99 0.18
CA PHE A 11 10.74 -14.06 1.61
C PHE A 11 11.41 -12.97 2.45
N ARG A 12 12.68 -12.63 2.16
CA ARG A 12 13.34 -11.46 2.79
C ARG A 12 12.77 -10.12 2.35
N ALA A 13 12.16 -10.01 1.18
CA ALA A 13 11.49 -8.80 0.73
C ALA A 13 10.16 -8.63 1.49
N ILE A 14 9.36 -9.69 1.60
CA ILE A 14 8.14 -9.70 2.43
C ILE A 14 8.45 -9.35 3.88
N GLY A 15 9.47 -9.99 4.46
CA GLY A 15 9.90 -9.72 5.83
C GLY A 15 10.47 -8.31 6.06
N ARG A 16 10.91 -7.61 4.99
CA ARG A 16 11.29 -6.20 5.06
C ARG A 16 10.08 -5.28 4.92
N GLY A 17 9.16 -5.59 4.01
CA GLY A 17 7.89 -4.85 3.87
C GLY A 17 7.09 -4.83 5.17
N LEU A 18 7.04 -5.96 5.90
CA LEU A 18 6.38 -6.04 7.22
C LEU A 18 7.03 -5.19 8.32
N LYS A 19 8.27 -4.71 8.13
CA LYS A 19 8.97 -3.84 9.10
C LYS A 19 8.67 -2.36 8.88
N GLU A 20 8.16 -1.98 7.72
CA GLU A 20 7.76 -0.60 7.47
C GLU A 20 6.57 -0.22 8.36
N PRO A 21 6.62 0.92 9.06
CA PRO A 21 5.61 1.29 10.05
C PRO A 21 4.21 1.47 9.42
N GLU A 22 4.17 2.00 8.20
CA GLU A 22 2.93 2.21 7.43
C GLU A 22 2.31 0.88 6.99
N PHE A 23 3.12 -0.03 6.45
CA PHE A 23 2.70 -1.36 6.07
C PHE A 23 2.19 -2.17 7.27
N ARG A 24 2.90 -2.07 8.40
CA ARG A 24 2.52 -2.74 9.66
C ARG A 24 1.17 -2.25 10.18
N GLY A 25 0.91 -0.94 10.09
CA GLY A 25 -0.37 -0.36 10.48
C GLY A 25 -1.53 -0.90 9.64
N LEU A 26 -1.38 -0.90 8.31
CA LEU A 26 -2.39 -1.44 7.40
C LEU A 26 -2.61 -2.94 7.63
N PHE A 27 -1.53 -3.71 7.77
CA PHE A 27 -1.63 -5.14 8.05
C PHE A 27 -2.37 -5.43 9.37
N PHE A 28 -2.10 -4.66 10.41
CA PHE A 28 -2.82 -4.75 11.67
C PHE A 28 -4.32 -4.46 11.49
N TRP A 29 -4.68 -3.41 10.75
CA TRP A 29 -6.09 -3.09 10.46
C TRP A 29 -6.81 -4.20 9.66
N VAL A 30 -6.13 -4.83 8.71
CA VAL A 30 -6.67 -6.00 7.99
C VAL A 30 -6.95 -7.15 8.95
N LEU A 31 -6.02 -7.47 9.85
CA LEU A 31 -6.21 -8.54 10.84
C LEU A 31 -7.36 -8.23 11.79
N VAL A 32 -7.50 -6.98 12.22
CA VAL A 32 -8.64 -6.53 13.05
C VAL A 32 -9.95 -6.71 12.30
N LEU A 33 -10.04 -6.29 11.04
CA LEU A 33 -11.24 -6.49 10.22
C LEU A 33 -11.58 -7.96 10.05
N LEU A 34 -10.60 -8.80 9.71
CA LEU A 34 -10.82 -10.25 9.58
C LEU A 34 -11.30 -10.87 10.89
N GLY A 35 -10.71 -10.49 12.03
CA GLY A 35 -11.13 -10.97 13.35
C GLY A 35 -12.56 -10.54 13.69
N VAL A 36 -12.88 -9.26 13.49
CA VAL A 36 -14.22 -8.70 13.75
C VAL A 36 -15.26 -9.32 12.83
N GLY A 37 -14.98 -9.44 11.52
CA GLY A 37 -15.84 -10.08 10.55
C GLY A 37 -16.12 -11.54 10.92
N THR A 38 -15.06 -12.31 11.18
CA THR A 38 -15.18 -13.73 11.57
C THR A 38 -16.04 -13.89 12.82
N TRP A 39 -15.78 -13.10 13.86
CA TRP A 39 -16.55 -13.15 15.10
C TRP A 39 -18.02 -12.76 14.88
N PHE A 40 -18.27 -11.72 14.09
CA PHE A 40 -19.62 -11.25 13.79
C PHE A 40 -20.43 -12.32 13.02
N TYR A 41 -19.89 -12.85 11.92
CA TYR A 41 -20.58 -13.85 11.10
C TYR A 41 -20.80 -15.15 11.86
N ALA A 42 -19.82 -15.61 12.65
CA ALA A 42 -20.02 -16.79 13.50
C ALA A 42 -21.16 -16.59 14.51
N ARG A 43 -21.32 -15.39 15.07
CA ARG A 43 -22.33 -15.12 16.11
C ARG A 43 -23.72 -14.83 15.55
N TRP A 44 -23.82 -14.14 14.41
CA TRP A 44 -25.09 -13.67 13.84
C TRP A 44 -25.64 -14.56 12.74
N GLU A 45 -24.78 -15.11 11.88
CA GLU A 45 -25.20 -16.05 10.82
C GLU A 45 -25.12 -17.51 11.30
N GLY A 46 -24.54 -17.75 12.48
CA GLY A 46 -24.46 -19.09 13.08
C GLY A 46 -23.49 -20.03 12.38
N TRP A 47 -22.59 -19.49 11.56
CA TRP A 47 -21.58 -20.26 10.85
C TRP A 47 -20.46 -20.73 11.79
N SER A 48 -19.75 -21.78 11.39
CA SER A 48 -18.52 -22.16 12.09
C SER A 48 -17.48 -21.03 11.99
N TYR A 49 -16.56 -20.95 12.96
CA TYR A 49 -15.49 -19.94 12.90
C TYR A 49 -14.64 -20.04 11.63
N LEU A 50 -14.44 -21.26 11.11
CA LEU A 50 -13.71 -21.47 9.86
C LEU A 50 -14.49 -20.95 8.64
N ASP A 51 -15.78 -21.23 8.56
CA ASP A 51 -16.63 -20.75 7.45
C ASP A 51 -16.80 -19.22 7.51
N ALA A 52 -16.95 -18.67 8.71
CA ALA A 52 -17.01 -17.22 8.94
C ALA A 52 -15.70 -16.52 8.58
N PHE A 53 -14.55 -17.14 8.90
CA PHE A 53 -13.24 -16.63 8.51
C PHE A 53 -13.05 -16.70 7.01
N TYR A 54 -13.38 -17.84 6.41
CA TYR A 54 -13.36 -18.04 4.97
C TYR A 54 -14.21 -16.98 4.25
N PHE A 55 -15.46 -16.77 4.68
CA PHE A 55 -16.34 -15.73 4.12
C PHE A 55 -15.72 -14.34 4.27
N SER A 56 -15.21 -14.01 5.47
CA SER A 56 -14.56 -12.71 5.73
C SER A 56 -13.37 -12.46 4.82
N VAL A 57 -12.57 -13.49 4.53
CA VAL A 57 -11.42 -13.41 3.61
C VAL A 57 -11.89 -13.21 2.18
N ILE A 58 -12.75 -14.10 1.65
CA ILE A 58 -13.16 -14.03 0.24
C ILE A 58 -13.96 -12.76 -0.08
N THR A 59 -14.68 -12.21 0.90
CA THR A 59 -15.37 -10.92 0.78
C THR A 59 -14.37 -9.76 0.79
N LEU A 60 -13.40 -9.77 1.71
CA LEU A 60 -12.40 -8.70 1.82
C LEU A 60 -11.46 -8.65 0.60
N THR A 61 -11.12 -9.81 0.05
CA THR A 61 -10.29 -9.92 -1.17
C THR A 61 -11.11 -9.83 -2.46
N THR A 62 -12.40 -9.50 -2.37
CA THR A 62 -13.35 -9.39 -3.50
C THR A 62 -13.41 -10.63 -4.40
N VAL A 63 -13.12 -11.82 -3.87
CA VAL A 63 -13.20 -13.09 -4.60
C VAL A 63 -14.65 -13.55 -4.70
N GLY A 64 -15.35 -13.57 -3.57
CA GLY A 64 -16.80 -13.77 -3.49
C GLY A 64 -17.36 -14.95 -4.29
N TYR A 65 -17.03 -16.19 -3.89
CA TYR A 65 -17.51 -17.41 -4.57
C TYR A 65 -19.04 -17.58 -4.56
N GLY A 66 -19.75 -16.94 -3.61
CA GLY A 66 -21.21 -16.97 -3.53
C GLY A 66 -21.79 -18.24 -2.90
N ASP A 67 -20.94 -19.10 -2.35
CA ASP A 67 -21.28 -20.29 -1.56
C ASP A 67 -21.84 -19.93 -0.17
N PHE A 68 -21.32 -18.87 0.44
CA PHE A 68 -21.85 -18.27 1.66
C PHE A 68 -22.41 -16.87 1.38
N SER A 69 -23.55 -16.55 1.99
CA SER A 69 -24.13 -15.20 1.94
C SER A 69 -24.95 -14.92 3.20
N PRO A 70 -24.86 -13.71 3.78
CA PRO A 70 -25.59 -13.37 5.00
C PRO A 70 -27.09 -13.40 4.74
N GLN A 71 -27.81 -14.19 5.53
CA GLN A 71 -29.25 -14.34 5.43
C GLN A 71 -29.99 -13.33 6.31
N THR A 72 -29.36 -12.90 7.41
CA THR A 72 -29.96 -11.96 8.36
C THR A 72 -29.88 -10.52 7.85
N SER A 73 -30.89 -9.69 8.18
CA SER A 73 -30.86 -8.26 7.86
C SER A 73 -29.64 -7.56 8.47
N ALA A 74 -29.27 -7.93 9.70
CA ALA A 74 -28.09 -7.43 10.38
C ALA A 74 -26.80 -7.82 9.64
N GLY A 75 -26.68 -9.08 9.20
CA GLY A 75 -25.54 -9.58 8.45
C GLY A 75 -25.37 -8.89 7.10
N LYS A 76 -26.46 -8.61 6.40
CA LYS A 76 -26.43 -7.84 5.14
C LYS A 76 -25.92 -6.42 5.37
N ILE A 77 -26.46 -5.70 6.35
CA ILE A 77 -26.03 -4.33 6.68
C ILE A 77 -24.55 -4.31 7.10
N PHE A 78 -24.16 -5.25 7.96
CA PHE A 78 -22.76 -5.39 8.38
C PHE A 78 -21.84 -5.65 7.19
N THR A 79 -22.22 -6.53 6.27
CA THR A 79 -21.42 -6.88 5.10
C THR A 79 -21.21 -5.67 4.18
N ILE A 80 -22.22 -4.82 4.01
CA ILE A 80 -22.08 -3.57 3.24
C ILE A 80 -21.02 -2.67 3.88
N ALA A 81 -21.12 -2.44 5.20
CA ALA A 81 -20.14 -1.62 5.93
C ALA A 81 -18.73 -2.25 5.90
N TYR A 82 -18.64 -3.57 6.06
CA TYR A 82 -17.41 -4.35 6.03
C TYR A 82 -16.67 -4.19 4.70
N ILE A 83 -17.38 -4.30 3.57
CA ILE A 83 -16.81 -4.13 2.23
C ILE A 83 -16.28 -2.70 2.04
N LEU A 84 -17.04 -1.67 2.47
CA LEU A 84 -16.61 -0.27 2.35
C LEU A 84 -15.32 0.01 3.14
N LEU A 85 -15.22 -0.50 4.37
CA LEU A 85 -14.00 -0.40 5.18
C LEU A 85 -12.83 -1.16 4.54
N GLY A 86 -13.09 -2.36 4.02
CA GLY A 86 -12.10 -3.17 3.32
C GLY A 86 -11.52 -2.46 2.10
N LEU A 87 -12.38 -1.86 1.27
CA LEU A 87 -11.97 -1.09 0.10
C LEU A 87 -11.11 0.12 0.48
N GLY A 88 -11.41 0.80 1.58
CA GLY A 88 -10.60 1.91 2.09
C GLY A 88 -9.16 1.47 2.37
N ILE A 89 -8.99 0.35 3.08
CA ILE A 89 -7.67 -0.20 3.41
C ILE A 89 -6.93 -0.68 2.17
N LEU A 90 -7.62 -1.35 1.25
CA LEU A 90 -7.04 -1.80 -0.01
C LEU A 90 -6.55 -0.61 -0.86
N SER A 91 -7.34 0.47 -0.89
CA SER A 91 -6.98 1.73 -1.56
C SER A 91 -5.75 2.37 -0.94
N SER A 92 -5.67 2.45 0.39
CA SER A 92 -4.46 2.96 1.08
C SER A 92 -3.22 2.13 0.75
N PHE A 93 -3.37 0.82 0.60
CA PHE A 93 -2.27 -0.06 0.22
C PHE A 93 -1.77 0.23 -1.21
N ILE A 94 -2.68 0.49 -2.15
CA ILE A 94 -2.34 0.88 -3.53
C ILE A 94 -1.58 2.21 -3.54
N VAL A 95 -2.03 3.21 -2.77
CA VAL A 95 -1.37 4.52 -2.66
C VAL A 95 0.05 4.37 -2.12
N LEU A 96 0.24 3.57 -1.06
CA LEU A 96 1.56 3.30 -0.49
C LEU A 96 2.52 2.70 -1.52
N LEU A 97 2.06 1.73 -2.32
CA LEU A 97 2.85 1.13 -3.38
C LEU A 97 3.17 2.12 -4.52
N ALA A 98 2.21 2.97 -4.87
CA ALA A 98 2.40 4.01 -5.88
C ALA A 98 3.43 5.04 -5.41
N GLU A 99 3.40 5.47 -4.14
CA GLU A 99 4.40 6.36 -3.57
C GLU A 99 5.79 5.72 -3.50
N TYR A 100 5.89 4.44 -3.13
CA TYR A 100 7.16 3.72 -3.10
C TYR A 100 7.79 3.60 -4.50
N THR A 101 6.95 3.45 -5.53
CA THR A 101 7.38 3.41 -6.94
C THR A 101 7.72 4.82 -7.48
N GLY A 102 6.94 5.83 -7.08
CA GLY A 102 7.10 7.22 -7.54
C GLY A 102 8.27 7.96 -6.90
N ARG A 103 8.67 7.59 -5.67
CA ARG A 103 9.85 8.16 -5.00
C ARG A 103 11.15 7.91 -5.74
N ASP A 104 11.25 6.83 -6.51
CA ASP A 104 12.44 6.51 -7.30
C ASP A 104 12.58 7.42 -8.55
N GLN A 105 11.50 8.04 -9.01
CA GLN A 105 11.52 8.89 -10.22
C GLN A 105 11.88 10.37 -9.94
N GLY A 106 11.70 10.85 -8.71
CA GLY A 106 11.95 12.26 -8.37
C GLY A 106 13.43 12.66 -8.34
N GLY A 107 14.35 11.71 -8.16
CA GLY A 107 15.79 11.99 -8.04
C GLY A 107 16.49 12.31 -9.36
N ILE A 108 16.07 11.69 -10.47
CA ILE A 108 16.75 11.86 -11.76
C ILE A 108 16.39 13.21 -12.39
N PHE A 109 15.12 13.62 -12.32
CA PHE A 109 14.67 14.85 -12.97
C PHE A 109 15.06 16.10 -12.16
N GLY A 110 14.94 16.04 -10.82
CA GLY A 110 15.32 17.14 -9.94
C GLY A 110 16.82 17.46 -9.97
N GLY A 111 17.67 16.43 -10.03
CA GLY A 111 19.12 16.59 -10.08
C GLY A 111 19.63 17.23 -11.38
N ILE A 112 18.97 16.96 -12.51
CA ILE A 112 19.36 17.54 -13.81
C ILE A 112 18.99 19.03 -13.88
N ILE A 113 17.81 19.41 -13.38
CA ILE A 113 17.35 20.80 -13.40
C ILE A 113 18.20 21.65 -12.44
N GLN A 114 18.50 21.15 -11.24
CA GLN A 114 19.39 21.88 -10.31
C GLN A 114 20.80 22.09 -10.86
N ARG A 115 21.38 21.09 -11.53
CA ARG A 115 22.71 21.24 -12.15
C ARG A 115 22.73 22.27 -13.28
N ARG A 116 21.65 22.38 -14.06
CA ARG A 116 21.53 23.39 -15.12
C ARG A 116 21.33 24.81 -14.57
N ILE A 117 20.57 24.96 -13.49
CA ILE A 117 20.34 26.27 -12.86
C ILE A 117 21.62 26.74 -12.15
N ALA A 118 22.28 25.86 -11.40
CA ALA A 118 23.54 26.19 -10.73
C ALA A 118 24.64 26.58 -11.74
N GLY A 119 24.79 25.82 -12.84
CA GLY A 119 25.76 26.15 -13.89
C GLY A 119 25.44 27.43 -14.66
N ARG A 120 24.17 27.88 -14.68
CA ARG A 120 23.81 29.16 -15.31
C ARG A 120 24.12 30.35 -14.42
N VAL A 121 23.88 30.24 -13.13
CA VAL A 121 24.20 31.30 -12.15
C VAL A 121 25.72 31.52 -12.07
N GLU A 122 26.52 30.45 -12.11
CA GLU A 122 27.98 30.59 -12.08
C GLU A 122 28.56 31.22 -13.37
N ASN A 123 27.97 30.94 -14.54
CA ASN A 123 28.35 31.61 -15.78
C ASN A 123 27.96 33.10 -15.79
N ASP A 124 26.78 33.46 -15.27
CA ASP A 124 26.35 34.86 -15.21
C ASP A 124 27.25 35.68 -14.27
N HIS A 125 27.75 35.08 -13.18
CA HIS A 125 28.72 35.74 -12.29
C HIS A 125 30.09 35.90 -12.94
N ALA A 126 30.58 34.88 -13.65
CA ALA A 126 31.85 34.97 -14.36
C ALA A 126 31.82 36.02 -15.49
N GLU A 127 30.68 36.24 -16.15
CA GLU A 127 30.54 37.27 -17.19
C GLU A 127 30.58 38.69 -16.60
N ILE A 128 29.98 38.89 -15.42
CA ILE A 128 30.00 40.19 -14.71
C ILE A 128 31.41 40.52 -14.20
N ASP A 129 32.15 39.54 -13.69
CA ASP A 129 33.52 39.73 -13.19
C ASP A 129 34.49 40.14 -14.34
N LEU A 130 34.25 39.62 -15.55
CA LEU A 130 35.05 39.97 -16.74
C LEU A 130 34.75 41.37 -17.27
N GLU A 131 33.49 41.84 -17.19
CA GLU A 131 33.13 43.22 -17.55
C GLU A 131 33.68 44.27 -16.57
N GLU A 132 33.90 43.91 -15.30
CA GLU A 132 34.50 44.79 -14.30
C GLU A 132 36.03 44.89 -14.44
N GLU A 133 36.72 43.85 -14.93
CA GLU A 133 38.17 43.86 -15.18
C GLU A 133 38.56 44.61 -16.46
N GLU A 134 37.66 44.73 -17.44
CA GLU A 134 37.91 45.42 -18.72
C GLU A 134 37.72 46.96 -18.63
N LYS A 135 37.35 47.48 -17.46
CA LYS A 135 37.02 48.90 -17.23
C LYS A 135 38.04 49.65 -16.39
#